data_AF-A0A2E8MBG4-F1
#
_entry.id   AF-A0A2E8MBG4-F1
#
_cell.length_a   1.000
_cell.length_b   1.000
_cell.length_c   1.000
_cell.angle_alpha   90.00
_cell.angle_beta   90.00
_cell.angle_gamma   90.00
#
_symmetry.space_group_name_H-M   'P 1'
#
loop_
_entity.id
_entity.type
_entity.pdbx_description
1 polymer ?
#
loop_
_entity_poly.entity_id
_entity_poly.type
_entity_poly.pdbx_seq_one_letter_code
_entity_poly.pdbx_strand_id
1 'polypeptide(L)'
;MGGLKASPQRVESMIEEAEFEDWSNGEGPSEEAERRREKLEQISEVFNRLDLRQRRELDEGQSTYDLFFKLSSEEKSYFVDLTFTRAAERLMSAFDEMEGEERAKMMERVIQDMTGGKGADALARIKEEDPEILLRIAEQGFKAYYQNASAETKMVMRPLMDAAGEVVQGFAVPGGGGF
;
A
#
# COMPACT_ATOMS: atom_id res chain seq x y z
N MET A 1 20.71 12.01 18.42
CA MET A 1 19.92 10.90 19.01
C MET A 1 19.69 9.88 17.91
N GLY A 2 20.12 8.63 18.09
CA GLY A 2 19.92 7.58 17.11
C GLY A 2 18.44 7.21 17.06
N GLY A 3 17.70 7.75 16.09
CA GLY A 3 16.31 7.38 15.86
C GLY A 3 16.23 5.86 15.67
N LEU A 4 15.35 5.21 16.43
CA LEU A 4 15.11 3.77 16.30
C LEU A 4 14.92 3.42 14.82
N LYS A 5 15.64 2.40 14.35
CA LYS A 5 15.63 1.96 12.95
C LYS A 5 14.20 1.57 12.56
N ALA A 6 13.72 2.04 11.41
CA ALA A 6 12.42 1.63 10.89
C ALA A 6 12.40 0.10 10.65
N SER A 7 11.38 -0.57 11.20
CA SER A 7 11.14 -2.00 11.03
C SER A 7 9.63 -2.30 11.12
N PRO A 8 9.18 -3.45 10.56
CA PRO A 8 7.79 -3.90 10.69
C PRO A 8 7.33 -3.93 12.15
N GLN A 9 8.12 -4.57 13.02
CA GLN A 9 7.81 -4.70 14.45
C GLN A 9 7.67 -3.35 15.15
N ARG A 10 8.41 -2.32 14.72
CA ARG A 10 8.25 -0.98 15.29
C ARG A 10 6.93 -0.35 14.87
N VAL A 11 6.50 -0.55 13.63
CA VAL A 11 5.19 -0.09 13.17
C VAL A 11 4.09 -0.79 13.96
N GLU A 12 4.15 -2.12 14.09
CA GLU A 12 3.19 -2.91 14.88
C GLU A 12 3.13 -2.41 16.33
N SER A 13 4.28 -2.26 16.99
CA SER A 13 4.33 -1.75 18.38
C SER A 13 3.71 -0.35 18.50
N MET A 14 3.93 0.53 17.52
CA MET A 14 3.34 1.88 17.54
C MET A 14 1.82 1.86 17.34
N ILE A 15 1.30 0.92 16.55
CA ILE A 15 -0.14 0.70 16.37
C ILE A 15 -0.75 0.20 17.69
N GLU A 16 -0.12 -0.76 18.35
CA GLU A 16 -0.55 -1.31 19.63
C GLU A 16 -0.49 -0.24 20.74
N GLU A 17 0.63 0.47 20.88
CA GLU A 17 0.85 1.54 21.88
C GLU A 17 -0.13 2.71 21.73
N ALA A 18 -0.68 2.93 20.53
CA ALA A 18 -1.60 4.02 20.27
C ALA A 18 -3.03 3.73 20.75
N GLU A 19 -3.37 2.46 20.98
CA GLU A 19 -4.68 2.01 21.51
C GLU A 19 -5.86 2.63 20.76
N PHE A 20 -5.84 2.59 19.42
CA PHE A 20 -6.92 3.12 18.58
C PHE A 20 -8.25 2.42 18.92
N GLU A 21 -9.19 3.18 19.47
CA GLU A 21 -10.60 2.78 19.58
C GLU A 21 -11.22 2.58 18.19
N ASP A 22 -12.24 1.72 18.14
CA ASP A 22 -12.98 1.44 16.91
C ASP A 22 -13.94 2.58 16.58
N TRP A 23 -13.55 3.40 15.61
CA TRP A 23 -14.29 4.53 15.04
C TRP A 23 -14.80 4.19 13.63
N SER A 24 -14.91 2.91 13.27
CA SER A 24 -15.43 2.47 11.97
C SER A 24 -16.86 2.93 11.69
N ASN A 25 -17.65 3.22 12.74
CA ASN A 25 -19.06 3.59 12.67
C ASN A 25 -19.35 5.02 13.18
N GLY A 26 -18.33 5.87 13.37
CA GLY A 26 -18.50 7.24 13.87
C GLY A 26 -17.20 7.88 14.33
N GLU A 27 -17.27 9.11 14.84
CA GLU A 27 -16.11 9.84 15.34
C GLU A 27 -16.24 10.08 16.85
N GLY A 28 -15.12 10.06 17.56
CA GLY A 28 -15.08 10.44 18.98
C GLY A 28 -14.91 11.95 19.20
N PRO A 29 -14.63 12.37 20.44
CA PRO A 29 -14.47 13.78 20.78
C PRO A 29 -13.34 14.46 19.99
N SER A 30 -13.48 15.76 19.71
CA SER A 30 -12.55 16.51 18.86
C SER A 30 -11.09 16.50 19.35
N GLU A 31 -10.85 16.57 20.66
CA GLU A 31 -9.50 16.50 21.24
C GLU A 31 -8.84 15.13 20.99
N GLU A 32 -9.63 14.06 20.97
CA GLU A 32 -9.15 12.71 20.69
C GLU A 32 -8.88 12.51 19.19
N ALA A 33 -9.66 13.17 18.32
CA ALA A 33 -9.43 13.15 16.88
C ALA A 33 -8.07 13.76 16.49
N GLU A 34 -7.69 14.89 17.11
CA GLU A 34 -6.36 15.48 16.91
C GLU A 34 -5.23 14.55 17.37
N ARG A 35 -5.36 13.95 18.56
CA ARG A 35 -4.40 12.97 19.08
C ARG A 35 -4.22 11.79 18.13
N ARG A 36 -5.33 11.21 17.64
CA ARG A 36 -5.30 10.07 16.70
C ARG A 36 -4.64 10.46 15.38
N ARG A 37 -4.92 11.66 14.87
CA ARG A 37 -4.27 12.19 13.67
C ARG A 37 -2.74 12.26 13.83
N GLU A 38 -2.24 12.82 14.93
CA GLU A 38 -0.79 12.87 15.20
C GLU A 38 -0.17 11.47 15.29
N LYS A 39 -0.89 10.49 15.85
CA LYS A 39 -0.44 9.10 15.89
C LYS A 39 -0.37 8.48 14.50
N LEU A 40 -1.36 8.71 13.65
CA LEU A 40 -1.34 8.24 12.27
C LEU A 40 -0.17 8.84 11.49
N GLU A 41 0.15 10.13 11.70
CA GLU A 41 1.33 10.77 11.13
C GLU A 41 2.63 10.08 11.56
N GLN A 42 2.82 9.88 12.87
CA GLN A 42 4.01 9.22 13.43
C GLN A 42 4.17 7.78 12.91
N ILE A 43 3.09 7.01 12.86
CA ILE A 43 3.07 5.65 12.32
C ILE A 43 3.47 5.69 10.84
N SER A 44 2.89 6.61 10.07
CA SER A 44 3.16 6.75 8.64
C SER A 44 4.60 7.15 8.34
N GLU A 45 5.23 7.99 9.17
CA GLU A 45 6.65 8.34 9.02
C GLU A 45 7.59 7.15 9.18
N VAL A 46 7.28 6.21 10.09
CA VAL A 46 8.05 4.98 10.25
C VAL A 46 7.73 4.01 9.12
N PHE A 47 6.44 3.83 8.81
CA PHE A 47 5.97 3.00 7.70
C PHE A 47 6.64 3.38 6.38
N ASN A 48 6.70 4.67 6.06
CA ASN A 48 7.22 5.17 4.78
C ASN A 48 8.72 4.94 4.60
N ARG A 49 9.45 4.64 5.68
CA ARG A 49 10.88 4.28 5.66
C ARG A 49 11.14 2.78 5.49
N LEU A 50 10.09 1.95 5.52
CA LEU A 50 10.20 0.52 5.25
C LEU A 50 10.50 0.26 3.76
N ASP A 51 11.40 -0.69 3.51
CA ASP A 51 11.60 -1.25 2.17
C ASP A 51 10.44 -2.18 1.76
N LEU A 52 10.39 -2.58 0.49
CA LEU A 52 9.28 -3.41 -0.04
C LEU A 52 9.15 -4.76 0.67
N ARG A 53 10.26 -5.38 1.09
CA ARG A 53 10.24 -6.65 1.81
C ARG A 53 9.64 -6.47 3.20
N GLN A 54 10.03 -5.41 3.89
CA GLN A 54 9.50 -5.05 5.20
C GLN A 54 8.01 -4.69 5.14
N ARG A 55 7.55 -4.01 4.09
CA ARG A 55 6.12 -3.70 3.91
C ARG A 55 5.29 -4.96 3.74
N ARG A 56 5.77 -5.92 2.94
CA ARG A 56 5.10 -7.23 2.80
C ARG A 56 5.01 -7.98 4.12
N GLU A 57 6.09 -8.01 4.89
CA GLU A 57 6.09 -8.63 6.23
C GLU A 57 5.02 -8.00 7.14
N LEU A 58 4.89 -6.68 7.10
CA LEU A 58 3.89 -5.94 7.87
C LEU A 58 2.44 -6.20 7.38
N ASP A 59 2.23 -6.28 6.07
CA ASP A 59 0.93 -6.60 5.49
C ASP A 59 0.52 -8.07 5.81
N GLU A 60 1.47 -9.00 5.84
CA GLU A 60 1.23 -10.39 6.28
C GLU A 60 0.79 -10.45 7.75
N GLY A 61 1.33 -9.57 8.61
CA GLY A 61 0.94 -9.45 10.01
C GLY A 61 -0.46 -8.87 10.23
N GLN A 62 -1.11 -8.37 9.16
CA GLN A 62 -2.44 -7.72 9.16
C GLN A 62 -2.57 -6.50 10.10
N SER A 63 -1.56 -6.08 10.86
CA SER A 63 -1.69 -5.00 11.85
C SER A 63 -2.08 -3.65 11.24
N THR A 64 -1.57 -3.35 10.04
CA THR A 64 -1.95 -2.16 9.27
C THR A 64 -3.37 -2.24 8.74
N TYR A 65 -3.83 -3.44 8.39
CA TYR A 65 -5.20 -3.72 7.95
C TYR A 65 -6.16 -3.56 9.14
N ASP A 66 -5.87 -4.21 10.27
CA ASP A 66 -6.68 -4.13 11.49
C ASP A 66 -6.78 -2.70 12.04
N LEU A 67 -5.68 -1.93 12.00
CA LEU A 67 -5.73 -0.49 12.28
C LEU A 67 -6.71 0.20 11.33
N PHE A 68 -6.53 0.02 10.02
CA PHE A 68 -7.33 0.70 8.99
C PHE A 68 -8.84 0.48 9.17
N PHE A 69 -9.28 -0.72 9.57
CA PHE A 69 -10.69 -0.99 9.81
C PHE A 69 -11.25 -0.40 11.10
N LYS A 70 -10.41 0.01 12.06
CA LYS A 70 -10.83 0.76 13.25
C LYS A 70 -10.88 2.27 13.03
N LEU A 71 -10.36 2.76 11.91
CA LEU A 71 -10.33 4.19 11.60
C LEU A 71 -11.70 4.69 11.13
N SER A 72 -12.00 5.95 11.43
CA SER A 72 -13.14 6.64 10.82
C SER A 72 -12.91 6.82 9.31
N SER A 73 -13.97 7.15 8.57
CA SER A 73 -13.87 7.41 7.11
C SER A 73 -12.85 8.50 6.78
N GLU A 74 -12.78 9.57 7.57
CA GLU A 74 -11.81 10.65 7.38
C GLU A 74 -10.38 10.15 7.67
N GLU A 75 -10.19 9.43 8.77
CA GLU A 75 -8.89 8.88 9.16
C GLU A 75 -8.36 7.86 8.16
N LYS A 76 -9.24 7.03 7.57
CA LYS A 76 -8.87 6.10 6.50
C LYS A 76 -8.30 6.81 5.28
N SER A 77 -9.01 7.85 4.80
CA SER A 77 -8.53 8.66 3.68
C SER A 77 -7.18 9.30 4.02
N TYR A 78 -7.08 9.87 5.22
CA TYR A 78 -5.88 10.53 5.68
C TYR A 78 -4.68 9.58 5.80
N PHE A 79 -4.87 8.41 6.39
CA PHE A 79 -3.84 7.40 6.56
C PHE A 79 -3.35 6.82 5.23
N VAL A 80 -4.26 6.59 4.28
CA VAL A 80 -3.89 6.15 2.93
C VAL A 80 -3.04 7.21 2.23
N ASP A 81 -3.41 8.48 2.31
CA ASP A 81 -2.65 9.57 1.70
C ASP A 81 -1.28 9.76 2.37
N LEU A 82 -1.19 9.61 3.70
CA LEU A 82 0.07 9.68 4.43
C LEU A 82 1.02 8.54 4.08
N THR A 83 0.49 7.34 3.88
CA THR A 83 1.30 6.15 3.59
C THR A 83 1.54 5.93 2.09
N PHE A 84 1.02 6.85 1.27
CA PHE A 84 1.30 6.94 -0.15
C PHE A 84 2.68 7.54 -0.37
N THR A 85 3.67 6.67 -0.45
CA THR A 85 5.05 7.13 -0.66
C THR A 85 5.25 7.72 -2.05
N ARG A 86 6.14 8.71 -2.18
CA ARG A 86 6.65 9.18 -3.50
C ARG A 86 7.18 8.04 -4.37
N ALA A 87 7.58 6.91 -3.78
CA ALA A 87 7.96 5.71 -4.52
C ALA A 87 6.75 5.08 -5.24
N ALA A 88 5.60 4.99 -4.57
CA ALA A 88 4.34 4.53 -5.16
C ALA A 88 3.88 5.45 -6.31
N GLU A 89 3.95 6.78 -6.13
CA GLU A 89 3.68 7.75 -7.21
C GLU A 89 4.57 7.56 -8.43
N ARG A 90 5.87 7.40 -8.20
CA ARG A 90 6.84 7.17 -9.28
C ARG A 90 6.60 5.84 -9.97
N LEU A 91 6.27 4.79 -9.22
CA LEU A 91 5.94 3.48 -9.79
C LEU A 91 4.67 3.53 -10.65
N MET A 92 3.60 4.17 -10.17
CA MET A 92 2.39 4.32 -10.98
C MET A 92 2.67 5.16 -12.22
N SER A 93 3.46 6.23 -12.10
CA SER A 93 3.80 7.06 -13.25
C SER A 93 4.62 6.27 -14.28
N ALA A 94 5.62 5.51 -13.84
CA ALA A 94 6.42 4.64 -14.70
C ALA A 94 5.58 3.54 -15.37
N PHE A 95 4.61 2.97 -14.66
CA PHE A 95 3.69 1.96 -15.21
C PHE A 95 2.71 2.56 -16.23
N ASP A 96 2.22 3.76 -15.97
CA ASP A 96 1.28 4.46 -16.85
C ASP A 96 1.95 4.99 -18.13
N GLU A 97 3.25 5.29 -18.06
CA GLU A 97 4.08 5.66 -19.21
C GLU A 97 4.39 4.49 -20.16
N MET A 98 4.18 3.24 -19.73
CA MET A 98 4.34 2.06 -20.60
C MET A 98 3.26 2.04 -21.69
N GLU A 99 3.64 1.58 -22.88
CA GLU A 99 2.68 1.27 -23.95
C GLU A 99 1.69 0.18 -23.50
N GLY A 100 0.45 0.20 -23.98
CA GLY A 100 -0.61 -0.68 -23.50
C GLY A 100 -0.27 -2.18 -23.56
N GLU A 101 0.45 -2.63 -24.58
CA GLU A 101 0.91 -4.03 -24.69
C GLU A 101 1.99 -4.37 -23.66
N GLU A 102 2.94 -3.45 -23.42
CA GLU A 102 4.00 -3.63 -22.42
C GLU A 102 3.41 -3.64 -21.00
N ARG A 103 2.49 -2.71 -20.74
CA ARG A 103 1.74 -2.61 -19.49
C ARG A 103 0.92 -3.89 -19.21
N ALA A 104 0.27 -4.45 -20.24
CA ALA A 104 -0.47 -5.70 -20.10
C ALA A 104 0.43 -6.89 -19.75
N LYS A 105 1.55 -7.06 -20.46
CA LYS A 105 2.55 -8.11 -20.16
C LYS A 105 3.12 -7.97 -18.75
N MET A 106 3.34 -6.72 -18.33
CA MET A 106 3.81 -6.41 -16.99
C MET A 106 2.79 -6.82 -15.93
N MET A 107 1.51 -6.46 -16.13
CA MET A 107 0.43 -6.85 -15.22
C MET A 107 0.25 -8.37 -15.14
N GLU A 108 0.36 -9.08 -16.26
CA GLU A 108 0.34 -10.56 -16.27
C GLU A 108 1.43 -11.14 -15.37
N ARG A 109 2.65 -10.59 -15.42
CA ARG A 109 3.75 -11.03 -14.57
C ARG A 109 3.50 -10.72 -13.10
N VAL A 110 2.98 -9.54 -12.78
CA VAL A 110 2.60 -9.18 -11.40
C VAL A 110 1.55 -10.16 -10.86
N ILE A 111 0.52 -10.47 -11.66
CA ILE A 111 -0.51 -11.45 -11.30
C ILE A 111 0.09 -12.82 -11.08
N GLN A 112 1.00 -13.27 -11.95
CA GLN A 112 1.68 -14.56 -11.84
C GLN A 112 2.52 -14.63 -10.55
N ASP A 113 3.31 -13.59 -10.27
CA ASP A 113 4.17 -13.53 -9.07
C ASP A 113 3.35 -13.50 -7.78
N MET A 114 2.22 -12.78 -7.77
CA MET A 114 1.29 -12.77 -6.64
C MET A 114 0.59 -14.12 -6.45
N THR A 115 0.16 -14.76 -7.54
CA THR A 115 -0.52 -16.07 -7.50
C THR A 115 0.42 -17.18 -7.03
N GLY A 116 1.70 -17.14 -7.43
CA GLY A 116 2.70 -18.13 -7.06
C GLY A 116 3.33 -17.93 -5.68
N GLY A 117 2.96 -16.85 -4.97
CA GLY A 117 3.55 -16.46 -3.69
C GLY A 117 2.52 -16.12 -2.61
N LYS A 118 2.95 -15.36 -1.60
CA LYS A 118 2.10 -14.93 -0.48
C LYS A 118 1.08 -13.83 -0.84
N GLY A 119 1.04 -13.40 -2.11
CA GLY A 119 0.11 -12.37 -2.61
C GLY A 119 -1.25 -12.91 -3.07
N ALA A 120 -1.47 -14.23 -3.03
CA ALA A 120 -2.68 -14.87 -3.56
C ALA A 120 -3.95 -14.41 -2.84
N ASP A 121 -3.91 -14.28 -1.51
CA ASP A 121 -5.05 -13.82 -0.72
C ASP A 121 -5.39 -12.36 -1.00
N ALA A 122 -4.36 -11.51 -1.14
CA ALA A 122 -4.55 -10.11 -1.52
C ALA A 122 -5.15 -10.00 -2.93
N LEU A 123 -4.68 -10.80 -3.89
CA LEU A 123 -5.21 -10.84 -5.24
C LEU A 123 -6.67 -11.33 -5.27
N ALA A 124 -7.04 -12.29 -4.43
CA ALA A 124 -8.41 -12.76 -4.28
C ALA A 124 -9.33 -11.65 -3.77
N ARG A 125 -8.91 -10.93 -2.71
CA ARG A 125 -9.66 -9.77 -2.16
C ARG A 125 -9.83 -8.66 -3.20
N ILE A 126 -8.78 -8.33 -3.96
CA ILE A 126 -8.85 -7.33 -5.04
C ILE A 126 -9.91 -7.72 -6.09
N LYS A 127 -9.94 -8.99 -6.51
CA LYS A 127 -10.90 -9.49 -7.50
C LYS A 127 -12.32 -9.63 -6.96
N GLU A 128 -12.46 -9.85 -5.65
CA GLU A 128 -13.76 -9.88 -4.98
C GLU A 128 -14.40 -8.49 -4.93
N GLU A 129 -13.60 -7.47 -4.60
CA GLU A 129 -14.03 -6.06 -4.61
C GLU A 129 -14.39 -5.59 -6.02
N ASP A 130 -13.55 -5.91 -7.00
CA ASP A 130 -13.80 -5.60 -8.41
C ASP A 130 -13.13 -6.62 -9.35
N PRO A 131 -13.92 -7.50 -9.99
CA PRO A 131 -13.39 -8.54 -10.89
C PRO A 131 -12.63 -7.99 -12.11
N GLU A 132 -12.92 -6.77 -12.53
CA GLU A 132 -12.35 -6.16 -13.74
C GLU A 132 -11.16 -5.25 -13.43
N ILE A 133 -10.85 -4.99 -12.16
CA ILE A 133 -9.85 -3.98 -11.75
C ILE A 133 -8.48 -4.19 -12.41
N LEU A 134 -8.03 -5.44 -12.51
CA LEU A 134 -6.72 -5.77 -13.08
C LEU A 134 -6.68 -5.51 -14.59
N LEU A 135 -7.75 -5.85 -15.30
CA LEU A 135 -7.88 -5.57 -16.73
C LEU A 135 -7.86 -4.07 -16.97
N ARG A 136 -8.62 -3.33 -16.16
CA ARG A 136 -8.71 -1.88 -16.34
C ARG A 136 -7.41 -1.16 -16.00
N ILE A 137 -6.66 -1.64 -15.01
CA ILE A 137 -5.29 -1.12 -14.74
C ILE A 137 -4.34 -1.45 -15.89
N ALA A 138 -4.42 -2.66 -16.46
CA ALA A 138 -3.62 -3.01 -17.64
C ALA A 138 -3.93 -2.11 -18.85
N GLU A 139 -5.19 -1.70 -19.02
CA GLU A 139 -5.61 -0.87 -20.15
C GLU A 139 -5.39 0.64 -19.91
N GLN A 140 -5.72 1.14 -18.73
CA GLN A 140 -5.85 2.57 -18.44
C GLN A 140 -4.77 3.12 -17.49
N GLY A 141 -3.95 2.24 -16.91
CA GLY A 141 -2.95 2.59 -15.93
C GLY A 141 -3.46 2.61 -14.48
N PHE A 142 -2.53 2.63 -13.52
CA PHE A 142 -2.82 2.68 -12.09
C PHE A 142 -3.38 4.03 -11.66
N LYS A 143 -2.92 5.15 -12.23
CA LYS A 143 -3.27 6.48 -11.72
C LYS A 143 -4.75 6.81 -11.93
N ALA A 144 -5.31 6.43 -13.08
CA ALA A 144 -6.73 6.64 -13.40
C ALA A 144 -7.65 6.01 -12.35
N TYR A 145 -7.27 4.81 -11.87
CA TYR A 145 -7.98 4.09 -10.82
C TYR A 145 -7.69 4.65 -9.43
N TYR A 146 -6.43 4.90 -9.12
CA TYR A 146 -6.02 5.30 -7.77
C TYR A 146 -6.52 6.69 -7.38
N GLN A 147 -6.56 7.65 -8.31
CA GLN A 147 -6.98 9.03 -7.99
C GLN A 147 -8.44 9.15 -7.56
N ASN A 148 -9.32 8.29 -8.09
CA ASN A 148 -10.76 8.34 -7.82
C ASN A 148 -11.24 7.21 -6.89
N ALA A 149 -10.32 6.34 -6.44
CA ALA A 149 -10.64 5.21 -5.56
C ALA A 149 -10.95 5.68 -4.13
N SER A 150 -11.86 4.96 -3.46
CA SER A 150 -12.08 5.09 -2.02
C SER A 150 -10.83 4.70 -1.23
N ALA A 151 -10.75 5.10 0.04
CA ALA A 151 -9.65 4.71 0.91
C ALA A 151 -9.56 3.18 1.04
N GLU A 152 -10.70 2.49 1.15
CA GLU A 152 -10.81 1.03 1.18
C GLU A 152 -10.21 0.41 -0.08
N THR A 153 -10.61 0.88 -1.26
CA THR A 153 -10.06 0.38 -2.53
C THR A 153 -8.56 0.62 -2.60
N LYS A 154 -8.07 1.83 -2.26
CA LYS A 154 -6.63 2.13 -2.25
C LYS A 154 -5.85 1.21 -1.31
N MET A 155 -6.40 0.89 -0.13
CA MET A 155 -5.78 -0.01 0.84
C MET A 155 -5.71 -1.45 0.30
N VAL A 156 -6.79 -1.96 -0.28
CA VAL A 156 -6.84 -3.28 -0.92
C VAL A 156 -5.85 -3.39 -2.08
N MET A 157 -5.59 -2.29 -2.79
CA MET A 157 -4.69 -2.25 -3.95
C MET A 157 -3.20 -2.18 -3.59
N ARG A 158 -2.85 -1.88 -2.35
CA ARG A 158 -1.45 -1.69 -1.95
C ARG A 158 -0.55 -2.91 -2.23
N PRO A 159 -0.95 -4.16 -1.90
CA PRO A 159 -0.10 -5.31 -2.19
C PRO A 159 0.17 -5.50 -3.69
N LEU A 160 -0.80 -5.13 -4.55
CA LEU A 160 -0.62 -5.13 -6.00
C LEU A 160 0.40 -4.08 -6.44
N MET A 161 0.36 -2.88 -5.86
CA MET A 161 1.31 -1.81 -6.16
C MET A 161 2.74 -2.16 -5.72
N ASP A 162 2.89 -2.78 -4.55
CA ASP A 162 4.19 -3.24 -4.07
C ASP A 162 4.73 -4.36 -4.96
N ALA A 163 3.89 -5.32 -5.38
CA ALA A 163 4.27 -6.36 -6.32
C ALA A 163 4.66 -5.79 -7.70
N ALA A 164 3.87 -4.85 -8.23
CA ALA A 164 4.23 -4.12 -9.45
C ALA A 164 5.56 -3.38 -9.30
N GLY A 165 5.80 -2.77 -8.14
CA GLY A 165 7.05 -2.11 -7.81
C GLY A 165 8.26 -3.02 -7.91
N GLU A 166 8.16 -4.24 -7.41
CA GLU A 166 9.24 -5.23 -7.48
C GLU A 166 9.51 -5.70 -8.88
N VAL A 167 8.46 -5.97 -9.66
CA VAL A 167 8.62 -6.37 -11.04
C VAL A 167 9.25 -5.21 -11.83
N VAL A 168 8.83 -3.96 -11.61
CA VAL A 168 9.40 -2.76 -12.27
C VAL A 168 10.86 -2.60 -11.90
N GLN A 169 11.20 -2.69 -10.60
CA GLN A 169 12.60 -2.61 -10.15
C GLN A 169 13.44 -3.75 -10.74
N GLY A 170 12.87 -4.96 -10.84
CA GLY A 170 13.52 -6.10 -11.49
C GLY A 170 13.74 -5.91 -12.99
N PHE A 171 12.87 -5.18 -13.68
CA PHE A 171 13.03 -4.80 -15.09
C PHE A 171 13.97 -3.61 -15.30
N ALA A 172 13.98 -2.64 -14.39
CA ALA A 172 14.83 -1.45 -14.42
C ALA A 172 16.32 -1.75 -14.14
N VAL A 173 16.66 -3.00 -13.83
CA VAL A 173 18.04 -3.51 -13.91
C VAL A 173 18.33 -4.14 -15.29
N PRO A 174 18.60 -3.33 -16.32
CA PRO A 174 19.51 -3.72 -17.40
C PRO A 174 20.66 -2.70 -17.44
N GLY A 175 21.74 -2.97 -16.70
CA GLY A 175 22.90 -2.06 -16.66
C GLY A 175 24.00 -2.33 -15.62
N GLY A 176 23.91 -3.40 -14.83
CA GLY A 176 24.99 -3.81 -13.91
C GLY A 176 25.88 -4.88 -14.52
N GLY A 177 26.56 -4.57 -15.61
CA GLY A 177 27.67 -5.40 -16.10
C GLY A 177 28.88 -5.25 -15.19
N GLY A 178 29.51 -6.38 -14.87
CA GLY A 178 30.95 -6.43 -14.56
C GLY A 178 31.34 -6.47 -13.08
N PHE A 179 31.96 -7.60 -12.75
CA PHE A 179 32.84 -7.94 -11.61
C PHE A 179 32.17 -8.33 -10.28
#